data_AF-K2DD09-F1
#
_entry.id   AF-K2DD09-F1
#
_cell.length_a   1.000
_cell.length_b   1.000
_cell.length_c   1.000
_cell.angle_alpha   90.00
_cell.angle_beta   90.00
_cell.angle_gamma   90.00
#
_symmetry.space_group_name_H-M   'P 1'
#
loop_
_entity.id
_entity.type
_entity.pdbx_description
1 polymer ?
#
loop_
_entity_poly.entity_id
_entity_poly.type
_entity_poly.pdbx_seq_one_letter_code
_entity_poly.pdbx_strand_id
1 'polypeptide(L)'
;MQIKALLVLLIFAGLCSVALSAEQLPRALITRHNQRDSDSISFYTGTSMGILIPAGQYIEFIVPEAFRSRLPNFARIRHRKDRSFLAESAAELDPDSPWLVVYFHDPQTDEWIAWKDQFGNRKRSAVCPPASPKQNTLYNFPEYVGKFAPDRIRVYNTGSGDLARATASLHGLEMFYLSASSSCEKTCCQRVIAFEKVNSVTLRYTLDSQNGVELKPEEYIEFIFPDEFKHRNILQAVLKHRKDPLYAADPQNYDAFDPNAAYILCEVRSSLNQFWYKWADRSSIAKFSEVRTAENAENETLHNCLRTFGSIKPDRFRLTNVGRGEPLKSVANVHELEIIFAPAQSSGIVLEKIFT
;
A
#
# COMPACT_ATOMS: atom_id res chain seq x y z
N MET A 1 -60.86 16.70 -11.34
CA MET A 1 -59.68 17.56 -11.06
C MET A 1 -58.72 16.99 -10.00
N GLN A 2 -59.15 16.12 -9.09
CA GLN A 2 -58.29 15.63 -7.97
C GLN A 2 -57.19 14.64 -8.38
N ILE A 3 -57.35 13.89 -9.47
CA ILE A 3 -56.35 12.88 -9.89
C ILE A 3 -55.08 13.52 -10.48
N LYS A 4 -55.19 14.69 -11.12
CA LYS A 4 -54.02 15.42 -11.66
C LYS A 4 -53.15 16.02 -10.55
N ALA A 5 -53.74 16.41 -9.42
CA ALA A 5 -52.99 16.94 -8.28
C ALA A 5 -52.17 15.85 -7.58
N LEU A 6 -52.69 14.61 -7.51
CA LEU A 6 -51.98 13.48 -6.89
C LEU A 6 -50.75 13.05 -7.71
N LEU A 7 -50.84 13.13 -9.04
CA LEU A 7 -49.73 12.77 -9.94
C LEU A 7 -48.58 13.78 -9.90
N VAL A 8 -48.88 15.07 -9.72
CA VAL A 8 -47.84 16.12 -9.56
C VAL A 8 -47.10 15.97 -8.22
N LEU A 9 -47.80 15.55 -7.15
CA LEU A 9 -47.21 15.31 -5.84
C LEU A 9 -46.27 14.09 -5.83
N LEU A 10 -46.60 13.02 -6.56
CA LEU A 10 -45.74 11.85 -6.72
C LEU A 10 -44.48 12.15 -7.54
N ILE A 11 -44.58 13.02 -8.56
CA ILE A 11 -43.43 13.46 -9.35
C ILE A 11 -42.51 14.38 -8.53
N PHE A 12 -43.06 15.22 -7.65
CA PHE A 12 -42.27 16.07 -6.76
C PHE A 12 -41.57 15.28 -5.64
N ALA A 13 -42.20 14.22 -5.11
CA ALA A 13 -41.57 13.33 -4.13
C ALA A 13 -40.43 12.47 -4.73
N GLY A 14 -40.47 12.19 -6.04
CA GLY A 14 -39.41 11.47 -6.75
C GLY A 14 -38.20 12.32 -7.15
N LEU A 15 -38.27 13.65 -6.99
CA LEU A 15 -37.19 14.60 -7.34
C LEU A 15 -36.53 15.24 -6.12
N CYS A 16 -37.00 14.96 -4.92
CA CYS A 16 -36.25 15.23 -3.70
C CYS A 16 -35.13 14.19 -3.60
N SER A 17 -34.00 14.46 -4.25
CA SER A 17 -32.73 13.87 -3.85
C SER A 17 -32.62 14.03 -2.34
N VAL A 18 -32.60 12.91 -1.62
CA VAL A 18 -32.40 12.88 -0.18
C VAL A 18 -31.02 13.47 0.04
N ALA A 19 -30.97 14.78 0.30
CA ALA A 19 -29.75 15.45 0.68
C ALA A 19 -29.34 14.84 2.01
N LEU A 20 -28.19 14.16 2.03
CA LEU A 20 -27.57 13.67 3.24
C LEU A 20 -27.56 14.80 4.26
N SER A 21 -28.02 14.52 5.49
CA SER A 21 -28.02 15.54 6.55
C SER A 21 -26.60 16.02 6.79
N ALA A 22 -26.42 17.22 7.36
CA ALA A 22 -25.08 17.80 7.59
C ALA A 22 -24.16 16.95 8.52
N GLU A 23 -24.72 15.94 9.19
CA GLU A 23 -24.01 14.91 9.97
C GLU A 23 -23.59 13.70 9.13
N GLN A 24 -24.25 13.42 8.01
CA GLN A 24 -23.96 12.32 7.08
C GLN A 24 -23.04 12.71 5.92
N LEU A 25 -22.70 14.00 5.77
CA LEU A 25 -21.72 14.46 4.79
C LEU A 25 -20.32 13.99 5.21
N PRO A 26 -19.55 13.32 4.35
CA PRO A 26 -18.17 12.92 4.67
C PRO A 26 -17.35 14.14 5.08
N ARG A 27 -16.97 14.20 6.35
CA ARG A 27 -16.06 15.23 6.85
C ARG A 27 -14.64 14.67 6.77
N ALA A 28 -13.82 15.26 5.91
CA ALA A 28 -12.39 15.01 5.92
C ALA A 28 -11.81 15.59 7.21
N LEU A 29 -11.39 14.71 8.11
CA LEU A 29 -10.72 15.09 9.36
C LEU A 29 -9.26 14.65 9.24
N ILE A 30 -8.35 15.62 9.26
CA ILE A 30 -6.92 15.34 9.43
C ILE A 30 -6.71 14.98 10.90
N THR A 31 -6.83 13.70 11.22
CA THR A 31 -6.77 13.21 12.60
C THR A 31 -5.33 13.06 13.11
N ARG A 32 -4.33 13.05 12.22
CA ARG A 32 -2.89 13.08 12.55
C ARG A 32 -2.09 13.85 11.50
N HIS A 33 -1.54 15.00 11.88
CA HIS A 33 -0.57 15.77 11.10
C HIS A 33 0.78 15.76 11.86
N ASN A 34 1.69 14.87 11.46
CA ASN A 34 3.09 14.91 11.90
C ASN A 34 3.96 15.25 10.69
N GLN A 35 4.20 16.54 10.48
CA GLN A 35 5.20 17.04 9.54
C GLN A 35 6.57 16.74 10.11
N ARG A 36 7.27 15.73 9.58
CA ARG A 36 8.69 15.51 9.80
C ARG A 36 9.30 14.80 8.60
N ASP A 37 10.40 15.36 8.09
CA ASP A 37 11.16 14.90 6.93
C ASP A 37 11.45 13.39 7.01
N SER A 38 11.43 12.66 5.90
CA SER A 38 11.93 11.28 5.90
C SER A 38 13.35 11.29 5.38
N ASP A 39 14.31 10.84 6.18
CA ASP A 39 15.66 10.61 5.69
C ASP A 39 15.73 9.25 5.00
N SER A 40 16.54 9.15 3.95
CA SER A 40 16.76 7.89 3.25
C SER A 40 18.23 7.68 2.98
N ILE A 41 18.66 6.43 3.00
CA ILE A 41 19.92 6.01 2.38
C ILE A 41 19.59 5.30 1.09
N SER A 42 20.32 5.61 0.03
CA SER A 42 20.11 4.99 -1.26
C SER A 42 21.43 4.46 -1.79
N PHE A 43 21.45 3.16 -2.06
CA PHE A 43 22.55 2.46 -2.70
C PHE A 43 22.14 2.21 -4.14
N TYR A 44 22.87 2.79 -5.08
CA TYR A 44 22.57 2.66 -6.50
C TYR A 44 23.80 2.18 -7.26
N THR A 45 23.54 1.39 -8.30
CA THR A 45 24.58 1.02 -9.26
C THR A 45 24.73 2.18 -10.21
N GLY A 46 25.93 2.77 -10.34
CA GLY A 46 26.19 3.87 -11.27
C GLY A 46 26.02 3.50 -12.75
N THR A 47 25.62 2.26 -13.03
CA THR A 47 25.37 1.72 -14.36
C THR A 47 23.89 1.39 -14.53
N SER A 48 23.39 1.57 -15.76
CA SER A 48 22.03 1.15 -16.13
C SER A 48 21.83 -0.37 -16.07
N MET A 49 22.91 -1.14 -15.99
CA MET A 49 22.86 -2.60 -16.06
C MET A 49 22.66 -3.27 -14.71
N GLY A 50 22.90 -2.57 -13.59
CA GLY A 50 22.90 -3.16 -12.26
C GLY A 50 24.17 -3.96 -11.95
N ILE A 51 24.31 -4.40 -10.70
CA ILE A 51 25.35 -5.33 -10.26
C ILE A 51 24.77 -6.73 -10.30
N LEU A 52 25.51 -7.67 -10.88
CA LEU A 52 25.10 -9.06 -10.97
C LEU A 52 25.29 -9.76 -9.62
N ILE A 53 24.29 -10.53 -9.23
CA ILE A 53 24.29 -11.40 -8.04
C ILE A 53 24.03 -12.82 -8.54
N PRO A 54 25.08 -13.63 -8.77
CA PRO A 54 24.93 -15.06 -9.07
C PRO A 54 24.18 -15.80 -7.96
N ALA A 55 23.60 -16.96 -8.29
CA ALA A 55 22.96 -17.81 -7.28
C ALA A 55 23.96 -18.21 -6.19
N GLY A 56 23.51 -18.16 -4.93
CA GLY A 56 24.35 -18.44 -3.77
C GLY A 56 25.24 -17.28 -3.31
N GLN A 57 25.16 -16.11 -3.96
CA GLN A 57 25.94 -14.91 -3.59
C GLN A 57 25.06 -13.79 -3.03
N TYR A 58 25.68 -12.82 -2.35
CA TYR A 58 25.04 -11.60 -1.86
C TYR A 58 25.84 -10.35 -2.19
N ILE A 59 25.15 -9.21 -2.15
CA ILE A 59 25.75 -7.90 -1.94
C ILE A 59 25.43 -7.45 -0.52
N GLU A 60 26.45 -7.00 0.20
CA GLU A 60 26.31 -6.42 1.53
C GLU A 60 26.41 -4.90 1.47
N PHE A 61 25.48 -4.24 2.13
CA PHE A 61 25.40 -2.80 2.27
C PHE A 61 25.64 -2.42 3.72
N ILE A 62 26.64 -1.58 3.95
CA ILE A 62 26.94 -1.04 5.27
C ILE A 62 26.06 0.20 5.50
N VAL A 63 25.25 0.17 6.56
CA VAL A 63 24.45 1.33 6.96
C VAL A 63 25.39 2.43 7.46
N PRO A 64 25.29 3.67 6.94
CA PRO A 64 26.12 4.78 7.40
C PRO A 64 25.92 5.06 8.90
N GLU A 65 26.97 5.50 9.59
CA GLU A 65 26.97 5.67 11.05
C GLU A 65 25.80 6.52 11.56
N ALA A 66 25.47 7.62 10.88
CA ALA A 66 24.33 8.49 11.20
C ALA A 66 22.95 7.79 11.19
N PHE A 67 22.87 6.58 10.62
CA PHE A 67 21.65 5.79 10.50
C PHE A 67 21.65 4.49 11.33
N ARG A 68 22.79 4.08 11.90
CA ARG A 68 22.93 2.79 12.63
C ARG A 68 22.14 2.71 13.93
N SER A 69 21.70 3.84 14.47
CA SER A 69 20.84 3.91 15.66
C SER A 69 19.35 4.07 15.32
N ARG A 70 19.00 4.07 14.03
CA ARG A 70 17.65 4.42 13.55
C ARG A 70 16.92 3.17 13.08
N LEU A 71 15.65 3.06 13.47
CA LEU A 71 14.76 2.03 12.97
C LEU A 71 14.34 2.38 11.53
N PRO A 72 14.62 1.51 10.55
CA PRO A 72 14.08 1.66 9.21
C PRO A 72 12.57 1.46 9.25
N ASN A 73 11.85 2.23 8.44
CA ASN A 73 10.40 2.08 8.28
C ASN A 73 10.08 1.06 7.19
N PHE A 74 10.67 1.27 6.02
CA PHE A 74 10.55 0.35 4.88
C PHE A 74 11.81 0.43 4.01
N ALA A 75 11.97 -0.58 3.16
CA ALA A 75 13.01 -0.61 2.14
C ALA A 75 12.41 -0.70 0.74
N ARG A 76 13.16 -0.28 -0.28
CA ARG A 76 12.85 -0.57 -1.68
C ARG A 76 14.05 -1.24 -2.33
N ILE A 77 13.80 -2.33 -3.04
CA ILE A 77 14.80 -2.96 -3.89
C ILE A 77 14.36 -2.84 -5.35
N ARG A 78 15.30 -2.50 -6.23
CA ARG A 78 15.13 -2.46 -7.68
C ARG A 78 16.01 -3.53 -8.28
N HIS A 79 15.43 -4.49 -8.98
CA HIS A 79 16.13 -5.66 -9.50
C HIS A 79 15.48 -6.21 -10.76
N ARG A 80 16.22 -7.03 -11.50
CA ARG A 80 15.73 -7.71 -12.72
C ARG A 80 16.55 -8.98 -12.99
N LYS A 81 16.05 -9.85 -13.85
CA LYS A 81 16.89 -10.84 -14.56
C LYS A 81 17.30 -10.26 -15.91
N ASP A 82 18.57 -10.40 -16.29
CA ASP A 82 19.00 -10.05 -17.64
C ASP A 82 18.52 -11.11 -18.64
N ARG A 83 18.12 -10.68 -19.83
CA ARG A 83 17.68 -11.58 -20.90
C ARG A 83 18.82 -12.46 -21.38
N SER A 84 20.08 -12.05 -21.25
CA SER A 84 21.24 -12.90 -21.57
C SER A 84 21.35 -14.16 -20.70
N PHE A 85 20.70 -14.18 -19.52
CA PHE A 85 20.66 -15.34 -18.63
C PHE A 85 19.39 -16.20 -18.80
N LEU A 86 18.52 -15.88 -19.77
CA LEU A 86 17.40 -16.75 -20.11
C LEU A 86 17.85 -17.90 -21.00
N ALA A 87 17.32 -19.10 -20.74
CA ALA A 87 17.43 -20.22 -21.65
C ALA A 87 16.68 -19.92 -22.97
N GLU A 88 17.22 -20.37 -24.11
CA GLU A 88 16.62 -20.18 -25.43
C GLU A 88 15.19 -20.75 -25.54
N SER A 89 14.86 -21.75 -24.72
CA SER A 89 13.56 -22.44 -24.69
C SER A 89 12.57 -21.96 -23.62
N ALA A 90 12.85 -20.87 -22.90
CA ALA A 90 12.04 -20.41 -21.76
C ALA A 90 10.74 -19.66 -22.16
N ALA A 91 9.97 -20.20 -23.11
CA ALA A 91 8.81 -19.54 -23.70
C ALA A 91 7.62 -19.33 -22.71
N GLU A 92 7.51 -20.14 -21.67
CA GLU A 92 6.37 -20.07 -20.72
C GLU A 92 6.78 -20.00 -19.24
N LEU A 93 7.85 -20.70 -18.85
CA LEU A 93 8.38 -20.72 -17.48
C LEU A 93 9.91 -20.67 -17.50
N ASP A 94 10.49 -19.80 -16.68
CA ASP A 94 11.94 -19.69 -16.50
C ASP A 94 12.37 -20.58 -15.31
N PRO A 95 12.89 -21.80 -15.57
CA PRO A 95 13.26 -22.74 -14.52
C PRO A 95 14.44 -22.23 -13.68
N ASP A 96 15.27 -21.34 -14.26
CA ASP A 96 16.46 -20.77 -13.66
C ASP A 96 16.16 -19.40 -13.05
N SER A 97 14.97 -19.25 -12.45
CA SER A 97 14.53 -17.96 -11.91
C SER A 97 15.37 -17.56 -10.69
N PRO A 98 16.01 -16.38 -10.69
CA PRO A 98 16.64 -15.83 -9.50
C PRO A 98 15.59 -15.38 -8.47
N TRP A 99 15.88 -15.62 -7.21
CA TRP A 99 15.01 -15.27 -6.07
C TRP A 99 15.81 -14.51 -5.02
N LEU A 100 15.49 -13.23 -4.85
CA LEU A 100 16.19 -12.39 -3.88
C LEU A 100 15.55 -12.49 -2.50
N VAL A 101 16.39 -12.59 -1.47
CA VAL A 101 16.04 -12.45 -0.06
C VAL A 101 16.82 -11.26 0.49
N VAL A 102 16.15 -10.40 1.25
CA VAL A 102 16.79 -9.25 1.89
C VAL A 102 16.90 -9.52 3.38
N TYR A 103 18.14 -9.59 3.86
CA TYR A 103 18.47 -9.81 5.27
C TYR A 103 18.93 -8.51 5.92
N PHE A 104 18.58 -8.37 7.19
CA PHE A 104 18.97 -7.26 8.05
C PHE A 104 19.74 -7.83 9.23
N HIS A 105 20.92 -7.28 9.48
CA HIS A 105 21.76 -7.72 10.58
C HIS A 105 21.35 -7.01 11.87
N ASP A 106 21.06 -7.77 12.94
CA ASP A 106 20.87 -7.24 14.27
C ASP A 106 22.23 -7.21 15.01
N PRO A 107 22.83 -6.02 15.23
CA PRO A 107 24.12 -5.92 15.90
C PRO A 107 24.07 -6.31 17.38
N GLN A 108 22.89 -6.45 17.98
CA GLN A 108 22.76 -6.85 19.39
C GLN A 108 22.83 -8.37 19.56
N THR A 109 22.27 -9.12 18.61
CA THR A 109 22.21 -10.59 18.65
C THR A 109 23.19 -11.26 17.69
N ASP A 110 23.81 -10.50 16.79
CA ASP A 110 24.66 -10.99 15.68
C ASP A 110 23.90 -11.89 14.69
N GLU A 111 22.57 -11.73 14.61
CA GLU A 111 21.71 -12.52 13.73
C GLU A 111 21.36 -11.80 12.43
N TRP A 112 21.15 -12.58 11.37
CA TRP A 112 20.63 -12.08 10.09
C TRP A 112 19.16 -12.46 9.94
N ILE A 113 18.29 -11.46 9.92
CA ILE A 113 16.85 -11.66 9.86
C ILE A 113 16.34 -11.31 8.47
N ALA A 114 15.73 -12.29 7.80
CA ALA A 114 15.12 -12.09 6.49
C ALA A 114 13.79 -11.36 6.63
N TRP A 115 13.58 -10.32 5.82
CA TRP A 115 12.24 -9.76 5.67
C TRP A 115 11.31 -10.77 4.99
N LYS A 116 10.09 -10.93 5.51
CA LYS A 116 9.08 -11.84 4.96
C LYS A 116 7.69 -11.20 5.05
N ASP A 117 6.91 -11.28 3.98
CA ASP A 117 5.47 -10.99 4.02
C ASP A 117 4.66 -12.30 4.04
N GLN A 118 3.34 -12.19 3.91
CA GLN A 118 2.44 -13.34 3.77
C GLN A 118 2.74 -14.27 2.58
N PHE A 119 3.58 -13.84 1.62
CA PHE A 119 4.02 -14.62 0.48
C PHE A 119 5.45 -15.18 0.66
N GLY A 120 6.06 -14.95 1.83
CA GLY A 120 7.40 -15.42 2.17
C GLY A 120 8.51 -14.40 1.89
N ASN A 121 9.73 -14.83 2.18
CA ASN A 121 10.95 -14.00 2.16
C ASN A 121 11.59 -13.86 0.76
N ARG A 122 11.18 -14.68 -0.20
CA ARG A 122 11.79 -14.74 -1.56
C ARG A 122 11.02 -13.87 -2.55
N LYS A 123 11.72 -12.98 -3.25
CA LYS A 123 11.18 -12.11 -4.31
C LYS A 123 11.83 -12.42 -5.64
N ARG A 124 11.05 -12.97 -6.57
CA ARG A 124 11.51 -13.32 -7.92
C ARG A 124 11.99 -12.09 -8.68
N SER A 125 13.20 -12.13 -9.23
CA SER A 125 13.64 -11.13 -10.22
C SER A 125 13.16 -11.57 -11.60
N ALA A 126 12.13 -10.90 -12.09
CA ALA A 126 11.60 -11.18 -13.42
C ALA A 126 12.49 -10.54 -14.50
N VAL A 127 12.36 -11.04 -15.73
CA VAL A 127 13.01 -10.44 -16.89
C VAL A 127 12.35 -9.10 -17.15
N CYS A 128 13.12 -8.02 -17.02
CA CYS A 128 12.65 -6.66 -17.22
C CYS A 128 13.73 -5.84 -17.97
N PRO A 129 13.34 -4.80 -18.73
CA PRO A 129 14.31 -3.90 -19.35
C PRO A 129 15.19 -3.20 -18.31
N PRO A 130 16.46 -2.88 -18.61
CA PRO A 130 17.35 -2.17 -17.69
C PRO A 130 16.81 -0.80 -17.23
N ALA A 131 16.11 -0.08 -18.11
CA ALA A 131 15.50 1.21 -17.78
C ALA A 131 14.24 1.12 -16.89
N SER A 132 13.68 -0.08 -16.72
CA SER A 132 12.47 -0.31 -15.93
C SER A 132 12.62 -1.58 -15.09
N PRO A 133 13.58 -1.61 -14.13
CA PRO A 133 13.77 -2.75 -13.26
C PRO A 133 12.54 -2.94 -12.39
N LYS A 134 12.24 -4.20 -12.05
CA LYS A 134 11.17 -4.52 -11.11
C LYS A 134 11.49 -3.90 -9.75
N GLN A 135 10.48 -3.31 -9.13
CA GLN A 135 10.59 -2.75 -7.79
C GLN A 135 9.78 -3.59 -6.80
N ASN A 136 10.41 -3.93 -5.68
CA ASN A 136 9.72 -4.47 -4.51
C ASN A 136 9.90 -3.52 -3.33
N THR A 137 8.81 -3.18 -2.66
CA THR A 137 8.85 -2.44 -1.40
C THR A 137 8.66 -3.42 -0.24
N LEU A 138 9.55 -3.34 0.74
CA LEU A 138 9.58 -4.17 1.94
C LEU A 138 9.03 -3.34 3.09
N TYR A 139 7.70 -3.36 3.26
CA TYR A 139 6.99 -2.61 4.29
C TYR A 139 7.04 -3.29 5.66
N ASN A 140 6.61 -2.59 6.71
CA ASN A 140 6.39 -3.15 8.04
C ASN A 140 7.65 -3.83 8.62
N PHE A 141 8.76 -3.08 8.58
CA PHE A 141 10.03 -3.55 9.13
C PHE A 141 9.90 -4.01 10.60
N PRO A 142 9.26 -3.26 11.51
CA PRO A 142 9.11 -3.68 12.91
C PRO A 142 8.40 -5.03 13.08
N GLU A 143 7.41 -5.31 12.24
CA GLU A 143 6.58 -6.51 12.33
C GLU A 143 7.24 -7.73 11.68
N TYR A 144 7.93 -7.54 10.55
CA TYR A 144 8.44 -8.65 9.73
C TYR A 144 9.93 -8.95 9.92
N VAL A 145 10.68 -7.99 10.45
CA VAL A 145 12.12 -8.12 10.71
C VAL A 145 12.39 -7.97 12.21
N GLY A 146 11.78 -6.98 12.85
CA GLY A 146 11.91 -6.76 14.28
C GLY A 146 12.20 -5.30 14.63
N LYS A 147 12.21 -5.00 15.92
CA LYS A 147 12.40 -3.64 16.45
C LYS A 147 13.87 -3.34 16.76
N PHE A 148 14.75 -3.51 15.78
CA PHE A 148 16.19 -3.20 15.90
C PHE A 148 16.69 -2.32 14.75
N ALA A 149 17.78 -1.60 15.00
CA ALA A 149 18.43 -0.75 14.01
C ALA A 149 19.55 -1.54 13.32
N PRO A 150 19.42 -1.89 12.03
CA PRO A 150 20.44 -2.66 11.35
C PRO A 150 21.67 -1.80 11.06
N ASP A 151 22.84 -2.39 11.24
CA ASP A 151 24.13 -1.82 10.83
C ASP A 151 24.56 -2.30 9.44
N ARG A 152 24.01 -3.43 8.99
CA ARG A 152 24.29 -4.05 7.69
C ARG A 152 23.05 -4.69 7.07
N ILE A 153 23.02 -4.74 5.74
CA ILE A 153 21.93 -5.28 4.95
C ILE A 153 22.51 -6.18 3.86
N ARG A 154 21.93 -7.35 3.63
CA ARG A 154 22.33 -8.24 2.53
C ARG A 154 21.18 -8.45 1.56
N VAL A 155 21.48 -8.34 0.28
CA VAL A 155 20.59 -8.84 -0.77
C VAL A 155 21.21 -10.11 -1.31
N TYR A 156 20.63 -11.25 -0.97
CA TYR A 156 21.13 -12.59 -1.29
C TYR A 156 20.29 -13.24 -2.37
N ASN A 157 20.93 -13.85 -3.37
CA ASN A 157 20.24 -14.59 -4.42
C ASN A 157 20.16 -16.08 -4.08
N THR A 158 18.95 -16.55 -3.79
CA THR A 158 18.58 -17.94 -3.51
C THR A 158 18.09 -18.70 -4.75
N GLY A 159 18.39 -18.18 -5.96
CA GLY A 159 18.04 -18.82 -7.22
C GLY A 159 18.45 -20.28 -7.28
N SER A 160 17.65 -21.08 -8.00
CA SER A 160 17.83 -22.52 -8.17
C SER A 160 17.82 -22.87 -9.66
N GLY A 161 18.17 -24.11 -10.02
CA GLY A 161 18.32 -24.55 -11.41
C GLY A 161 19.77 -24.45 -11.87
N ASP A 162 19.99 -24.00 -13.09
CA ASP A 162 21.33 -23.65 -13.56
C ASP A 162 21.82 -22.39 -12.83
N LEU A 163 22.79 -22.56 -11.93
CA LEU A 163 23.34 -21.49 -11.09
C LEU A 163 23.98 -20.36 -11.89
N ALA A 164 24.49 -20.64 -13.09
CA ALA A 164 25.05 -19.61 -13.97
C ALA A 164 23.96 -18.71 -14.57
N ARG A 165 22.76 -19.26 -14.76
CA ARG A 165 21.59 -18.58 -15.35
C ARG A 165 20.64 -17.99 -14.31
N ALA A 166 20.65 -18.53 -13.09
CA ALA A 166 19.92 -18.01 -11.94
C ALA A 166 20.60 -16.75 -11.36
N THR A 167 20.94 -15.79 -12.22
CA THR A 167 21.63 -14.54 -11.89
C THR A 167 20.65 -13.38 -11.84
N ALA A 168 20.61 -12.66 -10.71
CA ALA A 168 19.88 -11.42 -10.58
C ALA A 168 20.78 -10.23 -10.93
N SER A 169 20.19 -9.14 -11.39
CA SER A 169 20.80 -7.83 -11.49
C SER A 169 20.11 -6.90 -10.48
N LEU A 170 20.87 -6.38 -9.51
CA LEU A 170 20.40 -5.41 -8.53
C LEU A 170 20.78 -4.01 -8.98
N HIS A 171 19.80 -3.11 -9.03
CA HIS A 171 19.93 -1.72 -9.51
C HIS A 171 19.98 -0.74 -8.36
N GLY A 172 19.30 -1.06 -7.26
CA GLY A 172 19.43 -0.29 -6.05
C GLY A 172 18.69 -0.87 -4.85
N LEU A 173 19.10 -0.39 -3.69
CA LEU A 173 18.48 -0.59 -2.39
C LEU A 173 18.30 0.78 -1.75
N GLU A 174 17.08 1.13 -1.38
CA GLU A 174 16.79 2.33 -0.61
C GLU A 174 16.23 1.93 0.75
N MET A 175 16.73 2.52 1.83
CA MET A 175 16.12 2.41 3.15
C MET A 175 15.58 3.76 3.57
N PHE A 176 14.35 3.75 4.07
CA PHE A 176 13.67 4.96 4.51
C PHE A 176 13.55 4.93 6.03
N TYR A 177 13.96 6.02 6.66
CA TYR A 177 13.99 6.19 8.11
C TYR A 177 13.03 7.28 8.53
N LEU A 178 12.58 7.17 9.78
CA LEU A 178 11.80 8.23 10.40
C LEU A 178 12.76 9.34 10.86
N SER A 179 12.56 10.63 10.52
CA SER A 179 13.45 11.69 11.07
C SER A 179 13.34 11.78 12.59
N ALA A 180 14.50 11.92 13.22
CA ALA A 180 14.59 12.46 14.56
C ALA A 180 14.29 13.97 14.46
N SER A 181 13.41 14.49 15.32
CA SER A 181 13.25 15.95 15.44
C SER A 181 14.60 16.63 15.60
N SER A 182 14.80 17.70 14.84
CA SER A 182 15.64 18.87 15.11
C SER A 182 16.23 18.96 16.53
N SER A 183 17.32 18.24 16.77
CA SER A 183 18.35 18.58 17.77
C SER A 183 19.53 17.61 17.59
N CYS A 184 20.11 17.56 16.40
CA CYS A 184 21.46 17.02 16.25
C CYS A 184 22.48 18.17 16.27
N GLU A 185 22.38 18.99 17.33
CA GLU A 185 23.50 19.85 17.73
C GLU A 185 24.11 19.22 18.97
N LYS A 186 25.41 18.92 18.86
CA LYS A 186 26.33 18.40 19.88
C LYS A 186 26.45 16.88 19.94
N THR A 187 27.56 16.44 19.34
CA THR A 187 28.59 15.58 19.94
C THR A 187 28.16 14.86 21.22
N CYS A 188 28.03 13.53 21.12
CA CYS A 188 27.75 12.59 22.23
C CYS A 188 26.35 12.71 22.88
N CYS A 189 25.33 12.04 22.32
CA CYS A 189 24.06 11.81 23.04
C CYS A 189 23.63 10.34 22.82
N GLN A 190 23.73 9.45 23.80
CA GLN A 190 22.91 9.25 25.02
C GLN A 190 21.44 8.87 24.78
N ARG A 191 21.09 7.76 25.43
CA ARG A 191 19.87 6.93 25.41
C ARG A 191 18.61 7.71 25.83
N VAL A 192 17.53 7.63 25.04
CA VAL A 192 16.18 8.07 25.48
C VAL A 192 15.08 7.13 24.98
N ILE A 193 14.17 6.87 25.92
CA ILE A 193 13.03 5.94 25.96
C ILE A 193 11.81 6.51 25.19
N ALA A 194 10.94 5.59 24.75
CA ALA A 194 9.61 5.76 24.14
C ALA A 194 9.57 5.94 22.60
N PHE A 195 9.46 4.80 21.92
CA PHE A 195 9.10 4.72 20.51
C PHE A 195 7.59 4.89 20.32
N GLU A 196 7.15 6.11 20.01
CA GLU A 196 5.92 6.36 19.26
C GLU A 196 6.18 7.51 18.27
N LYS A 197 6.15 7.21 16.96
CA LYS A 197 5.44 7.98 15.91
C LYS A 197 5.77 7.47 14.51
N VAL A 198 4.73 7.39 13.69
CA VAL A 198 4.63 6.81 12.34
C VAL A 198 4.76 7.92 11.28
N ASN A 199 5.63 7.77 10.26
CA ASN A 199 5.88 8.78 9.20
C ASN A 199 5.04 8.58 7.95
N SER A 200 3.74 8.67 8.11
CA SER A 200 2.79 8.81 7.02
C SER A 200 1.76 9.85 7.39
N VAL A 201 1.27 10.61 6.41
CA VAL A 201 0.13 11.48 6.65
C VAL A 201 -1.12 10.69 6.28
N THR A 202 -1.98 10.49 7.27
CA THR A 202 -3.25 9.80 7.08
C THR A 202 -4.35 10.83 6.91
N LEU A 203 -5.03 10.78 5.78
CA LEU A 203 -6.26 11.50 5.55
C LEU A 203 -7.43 10.56 5.87
N ARG A 204 -8.25 10.91 6.85
CA ARG A 204 -9.39 10.10 7.29
C ARG A 204 -10.69 10.79 6.91
N TYR A 205 -11.55 10.07 6.22
CA TYR A 205 -12.92 10.46 5.91
C TYR A 205 -13.86 9.59 6.70
N THR A 206 -14.46 10.16 7.74
CA THR A 206 -15.53 9.49 8.51
C THR A 206 -16.87 9.90 7.91
N LEU A 207 -17.69 8.90 7.58
CA LEU A 207 -19.02 9.09 6.96
C LEU A 207 -20.11 9.00 8.02
N ASP A 208 -20.38 7.78 8.51
CA ASP A 208 -21.30 7.48 9.60
C ASP A 208 -20.72 6.32 10.41
N SER A 209 -20.36 6.61 11.66
CA SER A 209 -19.75 5.63 12.56
C SER A 209 -20.74 4.63 13.15
N GLN A 210 -22.04 4.93 13.13
CA GLN A 210 -23.09 4.07 13.66
C GLN A 210 -23.60 3.10 12.62
N ASN A 211 -24.09 3.57 11.46
CA ASN A 211 -24.72 2.68 10.48
C ASN A 211 -23.92 2.52 9.19
N GLY A 212 -23.00 3.45 8.93
CA GLY A 212 -22.33 3.58 7.64
C GLY A 212 -23.26 4.13 6.57
N VAL A 213 -22.69 4.63 5.49
CA VAL A 213 -23.46 5.06 4.31
C VAL A 213 -23.70 3.86 3.42
N GLU A 214 -24.97 3.57 3.14
CA GLU A 214 -25.37 2.54 2.19
C GLU A 214 -24.89 2.88 0.79
N LEU A 215 -24.34 1.88 0.13
CA LEU A 215 -23.91 1.92 -1.25
C LEU A 215 -24.53 0.73 -1.96
N LYS A 216 -25.51 0.97 -2.82
CA LYS A 216 -26.14 -0.07 -3.65
C LYS A 216 -25.29 -0.35 -4.89
N PRO A 217 -25.51 -1.48 -5.60
CA PRO A 217 -24.75 -1.75 -6.82
C PRO A 217 -24.80 -0.59 -7.81
N GLU A 218 -23.66 -0.31 -8.43
CA GLU A 218 -23.39 0.80 -9.37
C GLU A 218 -23.37 2.20 -8.73
N GLU A 219 -23.78 2.35 -7.47
CA GLU A 219 -23.58 3.59 -6.73
C GLU A 219 -22.11 3.74 -6.32
N TYR A 220 -21.68 5.00 -6.21
CA TYR A 220 -20.31 5.34 -5.82
C TYR A 220 -20.24 6.54 -4.88
N ILE A 221 -19.19 6.56 -4.06
CA ILE A 221 -18.80 7.70 -3.23
C ILE A 221 -17.43 8.18 -3.69
N GLU A 222 -17.30 9.48 -3.95
CA GLU A 222 -16.01 10.11 -4.25
C GLU A 222 -15.49 10.92 -3.06
N PHE A 223 -14.21 10.75 -2.76
CA PHE A 223 -13.47 11.48 -1.76
C PHE A 223 -12.48 12.39 -2.47
N ILE A 224 -12.66 13.70 -2.34
CA ILE A 224 -11.79 14.70 -2.96
C ILE A 224 -10.63 14.99 -2.01
N PHE A 225 -9.40 14.90 -2.52
CA PHE A 225 -8.20 15.16 -1.73
C PHE A 225 -7.95 16.67 -1.59
N PRO A 226 -7.62 17.16 -0.38
CA PRO A 226 -7.10 18.51 -0.21
C PRO A 226 -5.83 18.73 -1.04
N ASP A 227 -5.56 19.97 -1.45
CA ASP A 227 -4.46 20.31 -2.35
C ASP A 227 -3.09 19.81 -1.86
N GLU A 228 -2.86 19.84 -0.55
CA GLU A 228 -1.61 19.39 0.08
C GLU A 228 -1.31 17.88 -0.11
N PHE A 229 -2.31 17.08 -0.48
CA PHE A 229 -2.19 15.64 -0.75
C PHE A 229 -2.13 15.30 -2.24
N LYS A 230 -2.51 16.23 -3.13
CA LYS A 230 -2.67 15.95 -4.58
C LYS A 230 -1.41 15.50 -5.31
N HIS A 231 -0.25 15.74 -4.70
CA HIS A 231 1.05 15.42 -5.27
C HIS A 231 1.79 14.28 -4.56
N ARG A 232 1.13 13.61 -3.60
CA ARG A 232 1.74 12.56 -2.79
C ARG A 232 1.34 11.18 -3.27
N ASN A 233 2.28 10.24 -3.19
CA ASN A 233 2.00 8.85 -3.49
C ASN A 233 1.14 8.22 -2.39
N ILE A 234 0.15 7.39 -2.76
CA ILE A 234 -0.63 6.61 -1.79
C ILE A 234 0.17 5.34 -1.46
N LEU A 235 0.45 5.14 -0.18
CA LEU A 235 1.14 3.94 0.31
C LEU A 235 0.15 2.82 0.59
N GLN A 236 -0.97 3.17 1.23
CA GLN A 236 -2.00 2.25 1.69
C GLN A 236 -3.33 3.00 1.81
N ALA A 237 -4.43 2.27 1.74
CA ALA A 237 -5.72 2.77 2.21
C ALA A 237 -6.35 1.72 3.14
N VAL A 238 -7.14 2.17 4.10
CA VAL A 238 -7.95 1.32 4.98
C VAL A 238 -9.40 1.70 4.76
N LEU A 239 -10.20 0.72 4.34
CA LEU A 239 -11.62 0.86 4.13
C LEU A 239 -12.34 0.19 5.30
N LYS A 240 -13.11 0.96 6.06
CA LYS A 240 -14.01 0.41 7.07
C LYS A 240 -15.38 0.20 6.46
N HIS A 241 -15.79 -1.04 6.28
CA HIS A 241 -17.05 -1.39 5.63
C HIS A 241 -17.63 -2.70 6.14
N ARG A 242 -18.89 -2.95 5.80
CA ARG A 242 -19.59 -4.21 6.08
C ARG A 242 -20.75 -4.40 5.10
N LYS A 243 -21.37 -5.56 5.16
CA LYS A 243 -22.74 -5.79 4.70
C LYS A 243 -23.65 -5.89 5.92
N ASP A 244 -24.74 -5.13 5.94
CA ASP A 244 -25.70 -5.21 7.05
C ASP A 244 -26.42 -6.58 7.07
N PRO A 245 -26.57 -7.23 8.25
CA PRO A 245 -27.31 -8.49 8.40
C PRO A 245 -28.74 -8.45 7.86
N LEU A 246 -29.40 -7.29 7.82
CA LEU A 246 -30.73 -7.12 7.22
C LEU A 246 -30.76 -7.52 5.73
N TYR A 247 -29.63 -7.38 5.04
CA TYR A 247 -29.50 -7.71 3.62
C TYR A 247 -28.85 -9.08 3.37
N ALA A 248 -28.46 -9.77 4.43
CA ALA A 248 -27.88 -11.11 4.33
C ALA A 248 -28.94 -12.13 3.91
N ALA A 249 -28.51 -13.16 3.20
CA ALA A 249 -29.41 -14.27 2.86
C ALA A 249 -29.87 -15.06 4.10
N ASP A 250 -29.00 -15.16 5.11
CA ASP A 250 -29.31 -15.70 6.43
C ASP A 250 -28.85 -14.73 7.53
N PRO A 251 -29.75 -13.89 8.06
CA PRO A 251 -29.42 -12.94 9.13
C PRO A 251 -29.03 -13.57 10.47
N GLN A 252 -29.19 -14.89 10.64
CA GLN A 252 -28.83 -15.59 11.88
C GLN A 252 -27.50 -16.36 11.76
N ASN A 253 -26.97 -16.50 10.54
CA ASN A 253 -25.74 -17.22 10.27
C ASN A 253 -24.85 -16.45 9.28
N TYR A 254 -23.93 -15.63 9.80
CA TYR A 254 -23.07 -14.76 8.99
C TYR A 254 -22.03 -15.51 8.14
N ASP A 255 -21.78 -16.79 8.45
CA ASP A 255 -20.88 -17.65 7.68
C ASP A 255 -21.60 -18.36 6.52
N ALA A 256 -22.94 -18.24 6.43
CA ALA A 256 -23.70 -18.81 5.34
C ALA A 256 -23.33 -18.16 3.99
N PHE A 257 -23.36 -18.97 2.93
CA PHE A 257 -23.16 -18.45 1.58
C PHE A 257 -24.24 -17.42 1.23
N ASP A 258 -23.80 -16.22 0.85
CA ASP A 258 -24.69 -15.13 0.45
C ASP A 258 -24.68 -14.94 -1.09
N PRO A 259 -25.75 -15.33 -1.80
CA PRO A 259 -25.86 -15.11 -3.25
C PRO A 259 -25.96 -13.62 -3.64
N ASN A 260 -26.21 -12.73 -2.69
CA ASN A 260 -26.31 -11.28 -2.89
C ASN A 260 -25.11 -10.56 -2.25
N ALA A 261 -23.95 -11.18 -2.21
CA ALA A 261 -22.71 -10.57 -1.73
C ALA A 261 -22.46 -9.15 -2.29
N ALA A 262 -22.04 -8.25 -1.41
CA ALA A 262 -21.63 -6.90 -1.81
C ALA A 262 -20.11 -6.85 -2.00
N TYR A 263 -19.66 -6.10 -3.01
CA TYR A 263 -18.23 -5.97 -3.35
C TYR A 263 -17.91 -4.51 -3.64
N ILE A 264 -16.82 -3.99 -3.07
CA ILE A 264 -16.38 -2.60 -3.26
C ILE A 264 -15.16 -2.55 -4.17
N LEU A 265 -15.31 -1.92 -5.34
CA LEU A 265 -14.21 -1.51 -6.20
C LEU A 265 -13.61 -0.20 -5.67
N CYS A 266 -12.30 -0.20 -5.49
CA CYS A 266 -11.54 0.96 -5.01
C CYS A 266 -10.71 1.56 -6.14
N GLU A 267 -10.88 2.84 -6.42
CA GLU A 267 -10.23 3.52 -7.55
C GLU A 267 -9.60 4.85 -7.12
N VAL A 268 -8.48 5.20 -7.75
CA VAL A 268 -7.79 6.48 -7.53
C VAL A 268 -7.66 7.21 -8.85
N ARG A 269 -8.05 8.47 -8.90
CA ARG A 269 -7.86 9.31 -10.08
C ARG A 269 -6.53 10.03 -10.03
N SER A 270 -5.81 10.03 -11.14
CA SER A 270 -4.61 10.86 -11.30
C SER A 270 -4.97 12.23 -11.88
N SER A 271 -4.56 13.31 -11.20
CA SER A 271 -4.71 14.69 -11.68
C SER A 271 -3.95 14.97 -12.98
N LEU A 272 -2.88 14.21 -13.28
CA LEU A 272 -2.06 14.45 -14.48
C LEU A 272 -2.77 14.08 -15.79
N ASN A 273 -3.50 12.97 -15.81
CA ASN A 273 -4.12 12.42 -17.02
C ASN A 273 -5.62 12.14 -16.86
N GLN A 274 -6.19 12.43 -15.69
CA GLN A 274 -7.60 12.24 -15.34
C GLN A 274 -8.08 10.78 -15.43
N PHE A 275 -7.16 9.81 -15.50
CA PHE A 275 -7.50 8.39 -15.52
C PHE A 275 -7.73 7.85 -14.12
N TRP A 276 -8.69 6.92 -14.03
CA TRP A 276 -8.97 6.14 -12.84
C TRP A 276 -8.16 4.85 -12.84
N TYR A 277 -7.37 4.67 -11.80
CA TYR A 277 -6.55 3.49 -11.57
C TYR A 277 -7.24 2.62 -10.53
N LYS A 278 -7.49 1.37 -10.88
CA LYS A 278 -8.16 0.41 -10.00
C LYS A 278 -7.15 -0.21 -9.05
N TRP A 279 -7.58 -0.38 -7.81
CA TRP A 279 -6.84 -1.22 -6.89
C TRP A 279 -7.04 -2.68 -7.30
N ALA A 280 -6.00 -3.49 -7.18
CA ALA A 280 -6.06 -4.91 -7.48
C ALA A 280 -5.04 -5.65 -6.63
N ASP A 281 -5.48 -6.70 -5.92
CA ASP A 281 -4.56 -7.71 -5.41
C ASP A 281 -4.48 -8.90 -6.38
N ARG A 282 -3.80 -9.96 -5.95
CA ARG A 282 -3.67 -11.19 -6.74
C ARG A 282 -4.99 -11.93 -6.95
N SER A 283 -5.99 -11.67 -6.11
CA SER A 283 -7.21 -12.45 -5.99
C SER A 283 -8.41 -11.72 -6.60
N SER A 284 -8.46 -10.39 -6.56
CA SER A 284 -9.59 -9.60 -7.04
C SER A 284 -9.24 -8.12 -7.23
N ILE A 285 -10.07 -7.43 -8.02
CA ILE A 285 -10.09 -5.97 -8.16
C ILE A 285 -11.08 -5.29 -7.20
N ALA A 286 -11.95 -6.08 -6.54
CA ALA A 286 -12.98 -5.60 -5.64
C ALA A 286 -12.93 -6.37 -4.30
N LYS A 287 -13.25 -5.66 -3.22
CA LYS A 287 -13.22 -6.16 -1.85
C LYS A 287 -14.58 -6.64 -1.41
N PHE A 288 -14.65 -7.87 -0.92
CA PHE A 288 -15.89 -8.44 -0.39
C PHE A 288 -16.28 -7.71 0.90
N SER A 289 -17.55 -7.38 1.06
CA SER A 289 -18.07 -6.84 2.32
C SER A 289 -18.68 -7.99 3.13
N GLU A 290 -18.01 -8.40 4.21
CA GLU A 290 -18.54 -9.44 5.10
C GLU A 290 -19.83 -8.99 5.82
N VAL A 291 -20.73 -9.95 6.07
CA VAL A 291 -21.93 -9.70 6.88
C VAL A 291 -21.52 -9.50 8.33
N ARG A 292 -21.67 -8.29 8.86
CA ARG A 292 -21.24 -7.93 10.22
C ARG A 292 -22.17 -6.89 10.83
N THR A 293 -22.24 -6.85 12.16
CA THR A 293 -22.92 -5.74 12.85
C THR A 293 -22.10 -4.45 12.73
N ALA A 294 -22.71 -3.31 13.03
CA ALA A 294 -22.09 -2.01 12.82
C ALA A 294 -20.93 -1.74 13.79
N GLU A 295 -21.05 -2.24 15.02
CA GLU A 295 -20.03 -2.16 16.06
C GLU A 295 -18.78 -2.97 15.71
N ASN A 296 -18.91 -3.98 14.84
CA ASN A 296 -17.85 -4.87 14.41
C ASN A 296 -17.60 -4.79 12.89
N ALA A 297 -17.80 -3.62 12.28
CA ALA A 297 -17.48 -3.44 10.85
C ALA A 297 -16.01 -3.78 10.55
N GLU A 298 -15.76 -4.38 9.39
CA GLU A 298 -14.44 -4.83 8.96
C GLU A 298 -13.54 -3.65 8.62
N ASN A 299 -12.23 -3.78 8.90
CA ASN A 299 -11.20 -2.88 8.39
C ASN A 299 -10.39 -3.61 7.31
N GLU A 300 -10.77 -3.40 6.05
CA GLU A 300 -10.06 -3.95 4.91
C GLU A 300 -8.88 -3.04 4.56
N THR A 301 -7.70 -3.64 4.43
CA THR A 301 -6.47 -2.89 4.16
C THR A 301 -6.01 -3.11 2.72
N LEU A 302 -6.06 -2.03 1.94
CA LEU A 302 -5.50 -1.97 0.60
C LEU A 302 -3.99 -1.79 0.69
N HIS A 303 -3.27 -2.90 0.87
CA HIS A 303 -1.80 -2.89 0.93
C HIS A 303 -1.18 -2.55 -0.44
N ASN A 304 0.03 -1.99 -0.41
CA ASN A 304 0.85 -1.76 -1.60
C ASN A 304 0.19 -0.89 -2.68
N CYS A 305 -0.56 0.15 -2.30
CA CYS A 305 -1.22 1.06 -3.23
C CYS A 305 -0.27 1.66 -4.28
N LEU A 306 1.00 1.89 -3.91
CA LEU A 306 2.02 2.37 -4.85
C LEU A 306 2.30 1.37 -5.98
N ARG A 307 2.20 0.06 -5.73
CA ARG A 307 2.37 -0.97 -6.75
C ARG A 307 1.14 -1.05 -7.66
N THR A 308 -0.05 -0.92 -7.10
CA THR A 308 -1.31 -1.09 -7.85
C THR A 308 -1.66 0.15 -8.66
N PHE A 309 -1.57 1.33 -8.06
CA PHE A 309 -1.87 2.59 -8.73
C PHE A 309 -0.66 3.18 -9.46
N GLY A 310 0.56 2.82 -9.06
CA GLY A 310 1.78 3.46 -9.53
C GLY A 310 2.08 4.78 -8.82
N SER A 311 3.17 5.45 -9.24
CA SER A 311 3.52 6.79 -8.77
C SER A 311 2.70 7.85 -9.49
N ILE A 312 1.39 7.90 -9.21
CA ILE A 312 0.46 8.88 -9.76
C ILE A 312 0.42 10.18 -8.94
N LYS A 313 -0.27 11.22 -9.44
CA LYS A 313 -0.58 12.44 -8.68
C LYS A 313 -2.05 12.43 -8.31
N PRO A 314 -2.43 11.77 -7.21
CA PRO A 314 -3.82 11.42 -7.01
C PRO A 314 -4.63 12.63 -6.53
N ASP A 315 -5.84 12.83 -7.03
CA ASP A 315 -6.69 13.94 -6.58
C ASP A 315 -8.06 13.52 -6.03
N ARG A 316 -8.47 12.29 -6.32
CA ARG A 316 -9.70 11.69 -5.80
C ARG A 316 -9.53 10.21 -5.54
N PHE A 317 -10.30 9.71 -4.57
CA PHE A 317 -10.55 8.29 -4.35
C PHE A 317 -12.03 8.02 -4.62
N ARG A 318 -12.36 6.87 -5.23
CA ARG A 318 -13.73 6.44 -5.46
C ARG A 318 -13.93 5.03 -4.92
N LEU A 319 -15.04 4.85 -4.22
CA LEU A 319 -15.56 3.55 -3.84
C LEU A 319 -16.83 3.29 -4.64
N THR A 320 -16.90 2.19 -5.37
CA THR A 320 -18.06 1.81 -6.18
C THR A 320 -18.51 0.42 -5.76
N ASN A 321 -19.79 0.23 -5.46
CA ASN A 321 -20.29 -1.12 -5.22
C ASN A 321 -20.51 -1.83 -6.57
N VAL A 322 -19.83 -2.96 -6.75
CA VAL A 322 -19.87 -3.81 -7.94
C VAL A 322 -20.46 -5.20 -7.64
N GLY A 323 -21.18 -5.30 -6.52
CA GLY A 323 -21.93 -6.49 -6.12
C GLY A 323 -22.89 -6.95 -7.20
N ARG A 324 -23.05 -8.28 -7.30
CA ARG A 324 -23.94 -8.94 -8.24
C ARG A 324 -24.99 -9.70 -7.44
N GLY A 325 -26.20 -9.82 -8.00
CA GLY A 325 -27.34 -10.42 -7.31
C GLY A 325 -28.53 -9.46 -7.31
N GLU A 326 -29.38 -9.58 -6.30
CA GLU A 326 -30.52 -8.69 -6.10
C GLU A 326 -30.04 -7.30 -5.60
N PRO A 327 -30.23 -6.21 -6.36
CA PRO A 327 -29.61 -4.92 -6.04
C PRO A 327 -29.98 -4.34 -4.67
N LEU A 328 -31.20 -4.63 -4.20
CA LEU A 328 -31.67 -4.18 -2.88
C LEU A 328 -31.06 -4.96 -1.71
N LYS A 329 -30.38 -6.08 -1.98
CA LYS A 329 -29.71 -6.92 -0.99
C LYS A 329 -28.20 -6.92 -1.14
N SER A 330 -27.67 -6.59 -2.31
CA SER A 330 -26.23 -6.41 -2.54
C SER A 330 -25.73 -5.05 -2.08
N VAL A 331 -26.13 -4.62 -0.87
CA VAL A 331 -25.78 -3.31 -0.30
C VAL A 331 -24.53 -3.43 0.58
N ALA A 332 -23.61 -2.49 0.41
CA ALA A 332 -22.47 -2.32 1.30
C ALA A 332 -22.66 -1.07 2.15
N ASN A 333 -22.27 -1.14 3.43
CA ASN A 333 -22.28 0.01 4.33
C ASN A 333 -20.84 0.48 4.53
N VAL A 334 -20.52 1.70 4.09
CA VAL A 334 -19.19 2.29 4.20
C VAL A 334 -19.16 3.25 5.39
N HIS A 335 -18.30 2.98 6.37
CA HIS A 335 -18.19 3.77 7.59
C HIS A 335 -17.06 4.80 7.51
N GLU A 336 -15.91 4.38 6.97
CA GLU A 336 -14.70 5.20 6.96
C GLU A 336 -13.78 4.84 5.81
N LEU A 337 -13.06 5.84 5.31
CA LEU A 337 -11.90 5.65 4.44
C LEU A 337 -10.69 6.38 5.03
N GLU A 338 -9.62 5.65 5.30
CA GLU A 338 -8.31 6.20 5.63
C GLU A 338 -7.37 6.03 4.44
N ILE A 339 -6.67 7.10 4.08
CA ILE A 339 -5.67 7.06 3.02
C ILE A 339 -4.34 7.50 3.58
N ILE A 340 -3.36 6.61 3.49
CA ILE A 340 -2.02 6.79 4.01
C ILE A 340 -1.13 7.22 2.85
N PHE A 341 -0.69 8.47 2.88
CA PHE A 341 0.19 9.04 1.87
C PHE A 341 1.67 8.97 2.29
N ALA A 342 2.52 8.92 1.28
CA ALA A 342 3.95 9.16 1.43
C ALA A 342 4.17 10.57 2.03
N PRO A 343 5.23 10.75 2.82
CA PRO A 343 5.58 12.08 3.37
C PRO A 343 5.80 13.08 2.23
N ALA A 344 5.62 14.37 2.53
CA ALA A 344 6.03 15.43 1.61
C ALA A 344 7.55 15.38 1.45
N GLN A 345 8.05 15.46 0.22
CA GLN A 345 9.49 15.64 -0.02
C GLN A 345 9.86 17.09 0.29
N SER A 346 10.21 17.38 1.54
CA SER A 346 10.96 18.58 1.90
C SER A 346 12.44 18.22 1.92
N SER A 347 13.18 18.69 0.92
CA SER A 347 14.64 18.87 0.94
C SER A 347 15.44 17.82 1.73
N GLY A 348 15.33 16.54 1.36
CA GLY A 348 16.12 15.47 1.99
C GLY A 348 17.58 15.54 1.56
N ILE A 349 18.50 15.35 2.51
CA ILE A 349 19.91 15.08 2.20
C ILE A 349 19.99 13.73 1.47
N VAL A 350 20.32 13.76 0.18
CA VAL A 350 20.59 12.56 -0.61
C VAL A 350 22.08 12.24 -0.50
N LEU A 351 22.41 11.18 0.25
CA LEU A 351 23.75 10.60 0.21
C LEU A 351 23.76 9.51 -0.86
N GLU A 352 24.21 9.87 -2.05
CA GLU A 352 24.43 8.96 -3.15
C GLU A 352 25.82 8.32 -3.02
N LYS A 353 25.88 7.00 -2.86
CA LYS A 353 27.13 6.25 -2.96
C LYS A 353 27.14 5.46 -4.26
N ILE A 354 27.90 5.95 -5.22
CA ILE A 354 28.14 5.29 -6.51
C ILE A 354 29.19 4.21 -6.29
N PHE A 355 28.83 2.95 -6.50
CA PHE A 355 29.81 1.86 -6.60
C PHE A 355 30.28 1.76 -8.05
N THR A 356 31.57 2.00 -8.29
CA THR A 356 32.26 1.80 -9.58
C THR A 356 32.94 0.44 -9.61
#